data_AF-A0A1Y1UZ84-F1
#
_entry.id   AF-A0A1Y1UZ84-F1
#
_cell.length_a   1.000
_cell.length_b   1.000
_cell.length_c   1.000
_cell.angle_alpha   90.00
_cell.angle_beta   90.00
_cell.angle_gamma   90.00
#
_symmetry.space_group_name_H-M   'P 1'
#
loop_
_entity.id
_entity.type
_entity.pdbx_description
1 polymer ?
#
loop_
_entity_poly.entity_id
_entity_poly.type
_entity_poly.pdbx_seq_one_letter_code
_entity_poly.pdbx_strand_id
1 'polypeptide(L)'
;MALYEVYFEEPVQSKDKFVQFINLTIRFFTFIFIKLINIYTWPKLNTLINIENIVICPLSGTILFKKLSYISKNESIYIERGYITVLWSFINKAKTKKEKQMQLVSNFRDDEEKPSRVRVFAEGLEYYIYNNMAVYEDLKRILRRESNESVAVNVTNIGEYILPNKVNKDKLFKSLLPIYVEVNKGAVYIGSRDLPSILVADFNGMKVSYSVDTASSIFDYYMTKLNVDLIKPVVSIRANSDHINYRKNDINNFVNR
;
A
#
# COMPACT_ATOMS: atom_id res chain seq x y z
N MET A 1 -0.83 -10.99 -19.91
CA MET A 1 0.41 -11.76 -19.64
C MET A 1 1.52 -11.35 -20.59
N ALA A 2 1.36 -11.46 -21.92
CA ALA A 2 2.41 -11.07 -22.88
C ALA A 2 2.94 -9.63 -22.72
N LEU A 3 2.08 -8.61 -22.54
CA LEU A 3 2.53 -7.23 -22.31
C LEU A 3 3.21 -7.00 -20.95
N TYR A 4 2.91 -7.84 -19.96
CA TYR A 4 3.52 -7.78 -18.63
C TYR A 4 4.96 -8.32 -18.71
N GLU A 5 5.15 -9.47 -19.35
CA GLU A 5 6.48 -10.07 -19.57
C GLU A 5 7.38 -9.12 -20.39
N VAL A 6 6.86 -8.59 -21.51
CA VAL A 6 7.60 -7.66 -22.39
C VAL A 6 7.98 -6.35 -21.69
N TYR A 7 7.19 -5.88 -20.72
CA TYR A 7 7.50 -4.64 -19.97
C TYR A 7 8.60 -4.83 -18.93
N PHE A 8 8.65 -6.00 -18.29
CA PHE A 8 9.60 -6.29 -17.23
C PHE A 8 10.89 -6.95 -17.73
N GLU A 9 10.89 -7.53 -18.93
CA GLU A 9 12.13 -7.76 -19.66
C GLU A 9 12.82 -6.41 -19.89
N GLU A 10 14.05 -6.28 -19.40
CA GLU A 10 14.87 -5.12 -19.78
C GLU A 10 14.97 -5.12 -21.30
N PRO A 11 14.83 -3.96 -21.97
CA PRO A 11 15.02 -3.94 -23.40
C PRO A 11 16.46 -4.35 -23.65
N VAL A 12 16.66 -5.62 -24.01
CA VAL A 12 17.84 -6.09 -24.74
C VAL A 12 18.04 -5.03 -25.80
N GLN A 13 19.12 -4.24 -25.71
CA GLN A 13 19.36 -3.03 -26.48
C GLN A 13 18.88 -3.23 -27.92
N SER A 14 17.62 -2.84 -28.18
CA SER A 14 17.03 -3.11 -29.47
C SER A 14 17.75 -2.19 -30.44
N LYS A 15 18.29 -2.76 -31.52
CA LYS A 15 19.01 -1.98 -32.55
C LYS A 15 18.09 -0.94 -33.21
N ASP A 16 16.77 -1.10 -33.06
CA ASP A 16 15.78 -0.20 -33.64
C ASP A 16 15.68 1.12 -32.87
N LYS A 17 16.10 2.20 -33.53
CA LYS A 17 16.04 3.57 -33.01
C LYS A 17 14.63 3.99 -32.59
N PHE A 18 13.60 3.44 -33.23
CA PHE A 18 12.20 3.73 -32.92
C PHE A 18 11.78 3.22 -31.53
N VAL A 19 12.18 1.99 -31.18
CA VAL A 19 11.88 1.40 -29.87
C VAL A 19 12.61 2.16 -28.76
N GLN A 20 13.85 2.57 -29.00
CA GLN A 20 14.61 3.40 -28.07
C GLN A 20 13.93 4.75 -27.82
N PHE A 21 13.41 5.39 -28.88
CA PHE A 21 12.69 6.66 -28.77
C PHE A 21 11.43 6.53 -27.92
N ILE A 22 10.62 5.48 -28.12
CA ILE A 22 9.42 5.22 -27.31
C ILE A 22 9.78 5.02 -25.83
N ASN A 23 10.81 4.22 -25.53
CA ASN A 23 11.23 4.01 -24.15
C ASN A 23 11.72 5.30 -23.49
N LEU A 24 12.39 6.17 -24.24
CA LEU A 24 12.84 7.46 -23.74
C LEU A 24 11.66 8.40 -23.44
N THR A 25 10.65 8.46 -24.30
CA THR A 25 9.47 9.31 -24.07
C THR A 25 8.66 8.85 -22.86
N ILE A 26 8.53 7.54 -22.64
CA ILE A 26 7.88 6.98 -21.44
C ILE A 26 8.66 7.36 -20.18
N ARG A 27 9.98 7.22 -20.19
CA ARG A 27 10.83 7.63 -19.05
C ARG A 27 10.73 9.13 -18.77
N PHE A 28 10.72 9.95 -19.82
CA PHE A 28 10.56 11.39 -19.69
C PHE A 28 9.19 11.76 -19.10
N PHE A 29 8.11 11.13 -19.57
CA PHE A 29 6.78 11.31 -19.00
C PHE A 29 6.72 10.88 -17.54
N THR A 30 7.32 9.75 -17.21
CA THR A 30 7.43 9.23 -15.84
C THR A 30 8.11 10.25 -14.92
N PHE A 31 9.25 10.81 -15.36
CA PHE A 31 9.98 11.82 -14.60
C PHE A 31 9.14 13.08 -14.31
N ILE A 32 8.44 13.59 -15.33
CA ILE A 32 7.54 14.75 -15.16
C ILE A 32 6.41 14.40 -14.19
N PHE A 33 5.80 13.23 -14.35
CA PHE A 33 4.68 12.79 -13.52
C PHE A 33 5.07 12.66 -12.04
N ILE A 34 6.23 12.07 -11.75
CA ILE A 34 6.74 11.95 -10.38
C ILE A 34 7.09 13.30 -9.78
N LYS A 35 7.70 14.21 -10.55
CA LYS A 35 7.95 15.56 -10.06
C LYS A 35 6.64 16.27 -9.70
N LEU A 36 5.60 16.13 -10.52
CA LEU A 36 4.29 16.70 -10.25
C LEU A 36 3.68 16.12 -8.96
N ILE A 37 3.74 14.79 -8.78
CA ILE A 37 3.28 14.11 -7.57
C ILE A 37 4.04 14.58 -6.34
N ASN A 38 5.37 14.66 -6.41
CA ASN A 38 6.20 15.06 -5.27
C ASN A 38 5.97 16.54 -4.92
N ILE A 39 5.81 17.43 -5.90
CA ILE A 39 5.43 18.83 -5.64
C ILE A 39 4.10 18.91 -4.89
N TYR A 40 3.12 18.09 -5.26
CA TYR A 40 1.82 18.06 -4.59
C TYR A 40 1.87 17.44 -3.19
N THR A 41 2.65 16.38 -3.04
CA THR A 41 2.64 15.51 -1.86
C THR A 41 3.54 16.04 -0.73
N TRP A 42 4.69 16.61 -1.10
CA TRP A 42 5.67 17.13 -0.16
C TRP A 42 5.10 18.11 0.88
N PRO A 43 4.35 19.17 0.52
CA PRO A 43 3.91 20.18 1.48
C PRO A 43 2.84 19.67 2.46
N LYS A 44 2.10 18.63 2.12
CA LYS A 44 0.97 18.14 2.94
C LYS A 44 1.35 16.99 3.85
N LEU A 45 2.16 16.06 3.35
CA LEU A 45 2.36 14.77 3.99
C LEU A 45 3.83 14.53 4.38
N ASN A 46 4.79 15.33 3.90
CA ASN A 46 6.23 15.08 4.02
C ASN A 46 6.62 13.67 3.54
N THR A 47 5.97 13.19 2.48
CA THR A 47 6.25 11.88 1.90
C THR A 47 6.86 12.03 0.53
N LEU A 48 7.85 11.18 0.24
CA LEU A 48 8.56 11.14 -1.01
C LEU A 48 8.16 9.88 -1.79
N ILE A 49 7.77 10.06 -3.04
CA ILE A 49 7.39 8.97 -3.94
C ILE A 49 8.42 8.93 -5.07
N ASN A 50 9.07 7.78 -5.22
CA ASN A 50 10.02 7.52 -6.30
C ASN A 50 9.51 6.34 -7.13
N ILE A 51 9.44 6.49 -8.45
CA ILE A 51 9.07 5.43 -9.38
C ILE A 51 10.10 5.46 -10.51
N GLU A 52 10.62 4.33 -10.96
CA GLU A 52 11.57 4.34 -12.09
C GLU A 52 10.82 4.43 -13.43
N ASN A 53 9.79 3.60 -13.58
CA ASN A 53 9.03 3.51 -14.82
C ASN A 53 7.55 3.29 -14.54
N ILE A 54 6.68 4.06 -15.18
CA ILE A 54 5.24 3.88 -15.13
C ILE A 54 4.65 3.81 -16.55
N VAL A 55 3.85 2.79 -16.82
CA VAL A 55 3.14 2.62 -18.08
C VAL A 55 1.66 2.46 -17.82
N ILE A 56 0.88 3.28 -18.49
CA ILE A 56 -0.57 3.27 -18.41
C ILE A 56 -1.10 2.62 -19.69
N CYS A 57 -1.87 1.55 -19.55
CA CYS A 57 -2.53 0.85 -20.64
C CYS A 57 -4.04 1.17 -20.60
N PRO A 58 -4.50 2.28 -21.22
CA PRO A 58 -5.88 2.74 -21.10
C PRO A 58 -6.90 1.72 -21.63
N LEU A 59 -6.56 0.95 -22.67
CA LEU A 59 -7.44 -0.08 -23.22
C LEU A 59 -7.74 -1.21 -22.22
N SER A 60 -6.75 -1.55 -21.39
CA SER A 60 -6.89 -2.60 -20.38
C SER A 60 -7.29 -2.06 -19.01
N GLY A 61 -7.19 -0.74 -18.76
CA GLY A 61 -7.28 -0.16 -17.42
C GLY A 61 -6.15 -0.58 -16.48
N THR A 62 -5.01 -1.01 -17.04
CA THR A 62 -3.87 -1.52 -16.26
C THR A 62 -2.77 -0.47 -16.19
N ILE A 63 -2.24 -0.26 -14.99
CA ILE A 63 -1.10 0.60 -14.71
C ILE A 63 0.04 -0.33 -14.26
N LEU A 64 1.11 -0.39 -15.05
CA LEU A 64 2.32 -1.13 -14.72
C LEU A 64 3.36 -0.18 -14.14
N PHE A 65 4.06 -0.62 -13.10
CA PHE A 65 5.10 0.17 -12.47
C PHE A 65 6.33 -0.69 -12.15
N LYS A 66 7.50 -0.06 -12.24
CA LYS A 66 8.80 -0.65 -11.88
C LYS A 66 9.49 0.26 -10.85
N LYS A 67 10.02 -0.37 -9.80
CA LYS A 67 10.69 0.23 -8.65
C LYS A 67 9.89 1.37 -8.02
N LEU A 68 8.76 1.03 -7.41
CA LEU A 68 7.98 1.97 -6.60
C LEU A 68 8.59 2.01 -5.20
N SER A 69 9.05 3.18 -4.78
CA SER A 69 9.49 3.46 -3.42
C SER A 69 8.64 4.60 -2.86
N TYR A 70 8.00 4.32 -1.75
CA TYR A 70 7.27 5.28 -0.94
C TYR A 70 8.02 5.45 0.37
N ILE A 71 8.43 6.67 0.70
CA ILE A 71 9.13 6.98 1.94
C ILE A 71 8.31 8.02 2.67
N SER A 72 7.85 7.66 3.85
CA SER A 72 7.20 8.53 4.82
C SER A 72 8.11 8.71 6.04
N LYS A 73 7.66 9.50 7.02
CA LYS A 73 8.37 9.66 8.29
C LYS A 73 8.44 8.36 9.10
N ASN A 74 7.38 7.57 9.04
CA ASN A 74 7.16 6.44 9.97
C ASN A 74 7.14 5.09 9.27
N GLU A 75 7.09 5.09 7.96
CA GLU A 75 7.01 3.89 7.16
C GLU A 75 7.70 4.09 5.82
N SER A 76 8.23 3.03 5.25
CA SER A 76 8.64 3.00 3.86
C SER A 76 8.16 1.72 3.20
N ILE A 77 7.66 1.85 1.98
CA ILE A 77 7.19 0.73 1.17
C ILE A 77 8.04 0.71 -0.09
N TYR A 78 8.57 -0.45 -0.42
CA TYR A 78 9.30 -0.70 -1.65
C TYR A 78 8.66 -1.86 -2.41
N ILE A 79 8.51 -1.69 -3.71
CA ILE A 79 8.01 -2.72 -4.61
C ILE A 79 8.89 -2.73 -5.85
N GLU A 80 9.54 -3.87 -6.13
CA GLU A 80 10.40 -4.02 -7.29
C GLU A 80 9.58 -3.91 -8.59
N ARG A 81 8.48 -4.66 -8.71
CA ARG A 81 7.63 -4.70 -9.93
C ARG A 81 6.18 -4.94 -9.58
N GLY A 82 5.26 -4.39 -10.36
CA GLY A 82 3.85 -4.67 -10.15
C GLY A 82 2.93 -4.07 -11.20
N TYR A 83 1.67 -4.45 -11.12
CA TYR A 83 0.61 -3.84 -11.91
C TYR A 83 -0.66 -3.69 -11.09
N ILE A 84 -1.42 -2.65 -11.41
CA ILE A 84 -2.76 -2.41 -10.88
C ILE A 84 -3.70 -2.40 -12.07
N THR A 85 -4.60 -3.37 -12.12
CA THR A 85 -5.67 -3.42 -13.12
C THR A 85 -6.97 -2.97 -12.49
N VAL A 86 -7.57 -1.93 -13.06
CA VAL A 86 -8.93 -1.49 -12.73
C VAL A 86 -9.82 -1.83 -13.91
N LEU A 87 -10.77 -2.74 -13.72
CA LEU A 87 -11.72 -3.10 -14.77
C LEU A 87 -12.72 -1.95 -14.97
N TRP A 88 -12.90 -1.52 -16.23
CA TRP A 88 -13.81 -0.45 -16.63
C TRP A 88 -15.31 -0.74 -16.36
N SER A 89 -15.66 -1.93 -15.86
CA SER A 89 -17.00 -2.26 -15.35
C SER A 89 -17.50 -1.31 -14.24
N PHE A 90 -16.66 -0.39 -13.76
CA PHE A 90 -17.07 0.81 -13.01
C PHE A 90 -18.17 1.63 -13.70
N ILE A 91 -18.24 1.65 -15.03
CA ILE A 91 -19.20 2.47 -15.80
C ILE A 91 -20.51 1.75 -16.14
N ASN A 92 -20.52 0.41 -16.17
CA ASN A 92 -21.73 -0.36 -16.46
C ASN A 92 -22.08 -1.33 -15.33
N LYS A 93 -23.15 -0.99 -14.59
CA LYS A 93 -24.04 -1.98 -13.97
C LYS A 93 -25.51 -1.56 -14.10
N ALA A 94 -26.15 -2.01 -15.17
CA ALA A 94 -27.51 -2.53 -15.08
C ALA A 94 -27.38 -4.04 -14.84
N LYS A 95 -27.63 -4.51 -13.61
CA LYS A 95 -27.83 -5.95 -13.39
C LYS A 95 -29.28 -6.29 -13.76
N THR A 96 -29.47 -7.01 -14.86
CA THR A 96 -30.79 -7.47 -15.31
C THR A 96 -31.35 -8.54 -14.35
N LYS A 97 -32.67 -8.50 -14.09
CA LYS A 97 -33.43 -9.36 -13.16
C LYS A 97 -33.13 -10.87 -13.19
N LYS A 98 -32.59 -11.41 -14.30
CA LYS A 98 -32.26 -12.85 -14.45
C LYS A 98 -31.14 -13.36 -13.54
N GLU A 99 -30.19 -12.51 -13.12
CA GLU A 99 -29.09 -12.94 -12.24
C GLU A 99 -29.54 -13.25 -10.80
N LYS A 100 -30.65 -12.65 -10.32
CA LYS A 100 -31.14 -12.90 -8.95
C LYS A 100 -31.79 -14.27 -8.77
N GLN A 101 -32.36 -14.86 -9.83
CA GLN A 101 -32.98 -16.19 -9.75
C GLN A 101 -31.94 -17.32 -9.88
N MET A 102 -30.86 -17.10 -10.63
CA MET A 102 -29.77 -18.09 -10.76
C MET A 102 -28.99 -18.30 -9.44
N GLN A 103 -28.87 -17.24 -8.63
CA GLN A 103 -28.14 -17.28 -7.34
C GLN A 103 -28.83 -18.11 -6.25
N LEU A 104 -30.14 -18.37 -6.35
CA LEU A 104 -30.85 -19.19 -5.36
C LEU A 104 -30.52 -20.68 -5.50
N VAL A 105 -30.09 -21.13 -6.69
CA VAL A 105 -29.83 -22.54 -7.00
C VAL A 105 -28.33 -22.89 -6.85
N SER A 106 -27.42 -21.91 -6.94
CA SER A 106 -25.97 -22.13 -6.90
C SER A 106 -25.33 -22.05 -5.51
N ASN A 107 -26.09 -21.93 -4.41
CA ASN A 107 -25.51 -21.82 -3.06
C ASN A 107 -24.82 -23.11 -2.56
N PHE A 108 -24.80 -24.19 -3.34
CA PHE A 108 -24.23 -25.48 -2.94
C PHE A 108 -22.89 -25.84 -3.58
N ARG A 109 -22.45 -25.15 -4.65
CA ARG A 109 -21.16 -25.38 -5.31
C ARG A 109 -20.75 -24.07 -5.99
N ASP A 110 -19.47 -23.74 -5.89
CA ASP A 110 -18.76 -22.64 -6.58
C ASP A 110 -18.47 -21.40 -5.71
N ASP A 111 -17.47 -21.55 -4.82
CA ASP A 111 -16.55 -20.46 -4.42
C ASP A 111 -15.58 -20.15 -5.58
N GLU A 112 -16.11 -20.00 -6.80
CA GLU A 112 -15.31 -19.56 -7.94
C GLU A 112 -15.02 -18.06 -7.80
N GLU A 113 -13.73 -17.72 -7.99
CA GLU A 113 -13.15 -16.39 -7.89
C GLU A 113 -14.07 -15.30 -8.44
N LYS A 114 -14.74 -14.56 -7.54
CA LYS A 114 -15.55 -13.41 -7.91
C LYS A 114 -14.66 -12.46 -8.72
N PRO A 115 -15.09 -11.98 -9.91
CA PRO A 115 -14.28 -11.08 -10.72
C PRO A 115 -13.93 -9.82 -9.90
N SER A 116 -12.65 -9.70 -9.55
CA SER A 116 -12.11 -8.57 -8.80
C SER A 116 -12.18 -7.32 -9.65
N ARG A 117 -12.83 -6.25 -9.15
CA ARG A 117 -12.89 -4.97 -9.89
C ARG A 117 -11.55 -4.27 -9.93
N VAL A 118 -10.78 -4.45 -8.87
CA VAL A 118 -9.38 -4.02 -8.76
C VAL A 118 -8.54 -5.23 -8.49
N ARG A 119 -7.53 -5.45 -9.34
CA ARG A 119 -6.49 -6.44 -9.14
C ARG A 119 -5.17 -5.70 -8.95
N VAL A 120 -4.50 -5.98 -7.85
CA VAL A 120 -3.16 -5.48 -7.56
C VAL A 120 -2.22 -6.65 -7.52
N PHE A 121 -1.13 -6.57 -8.27
CA PHE A 121 -0.06 -7.55 -8.23
C PHE A 121 1.24 -6.83 -7.87
N ALA A 122 1.98 -7.38 -6.92
CA ALA A 122 3.28 -6.87 -6.51
C ALA A 122 4.31 -8.00 -6.37
N GLU A 123 5.52 -7.74 -6.85
CA GLU A 123 6.66 -8.63 -6.74
C GLU A 123 7.77 -7.92 -5.97
N GLY A 124 8.33 -8.59 -4.96
CA GLY A 124 9.37 -8.02 -4.10
C GLY A 124 8.86 -6.87 -3.24
N LEU A 125 7.76 -7.08 -2.51
CA LEU A 125 7.21 -6.09 -1.56
C LEU A 125 8.07 -6.05 -0.29
N GLU A 126 8.71 -4.93 0.01
CA GLU A 126 9.34 -4.68 1.30
C GLU A 126 8.59 -3.57 2.03
N TYR A 127 8.17 -3.82 3.26
CA TYR A 127 7.48 -2.83 4.08
C TYR A 127 8.24 -2.61 5.38
N TYR A 128 8.81 -1.41 5.55
CA TYR A 128 9.49 -1.02 6.77
C TYR A 128 8.58 -0.14 7.62
N ILE A 129 8.45 -0.49 8.89
CA ILE A 129 7.68 0.23 9.91
C ILE A 129 8.65 0.72 10.98
N TYR A 130 8.82 2.03 11.08
CA TYR A 130 9.84 2.66 11.92
C TYR A 130 9.39 2.97 13.36
N ASN A 131 8.18 2.55 13.76
CA ASN A 131 7.60 2.75 15.10
C ASN A 131 7.86 4.14 15.73
N ASN A 132 7.76 5.21 14.93
CA ASN A 132 7.78 6.59 15.42
C ASN A 132 6.32 7.07 15.55
N MET A 133 5.61 6.53 16.54
CA MET A 133 4.18 6.80 16.72
C MET A 133 3.96 8.26 17.17
N ALA A 134 2.80 8.86 16.84
CA ALA A 134 2.40 10.18 17.35
C ALA A 134 2.46 10.27 18.89
N VAL A 135 2.24 9.14 19.57
CA VAL A 135 2.39 8.99 21.02
C VAL A 135 3.81 9.36 21.49
N TYR A 136 4.85 9.08 20.71
CA TYR A 136 6.22 9.48 21.06
C TYR A 136 6.42 10.99 20.94
N GLU A 137 5.81 11.65 19.96
CA GLU A 137 5.82 13.11 19.86
C GLU A 137 5.06 13.75 21.02
N ASP A 138 3.92 13.17 21.41
CA ASP A 138 3.15 13.59 22.58
C ASP A 138 3.95 13.39 23.88
N LEU A 139 4.59 12.23 24.07
CA LEU A 139 5.47 11.95 25.20
C LEU A 139 6.66 12.92 25.22
N LYS A 140 7.31 13.17 24.08
CA LYS A 140 8.39 14.13 23.96
C LYS A 140 7.93 15.55 24.27
N ARG A 141 6.71 15.91 23.86
CA ARG A 141 6.08 17.18 24.21
C ARG A 141 5.82 17.26 25.71
N ILE A 142 5.29 16.20 26.33
CA ILE A 142 5.04 16.12 27.77
C ILE A 142 6.37 16.21 28.54
N LEU A 143 7.37 15.39 28.23
CA LEU A 143 8.68 15.41 28.88
C LEU A 143 9.41 16.75 28.72
N ARG A 144 9.29 17.41 27.56
CA ARG A 144 9.82 18.76 27.34
C ARG A 144 9.04 19.85 28.07
N ARG A 145 7.78 19.59 28.41
CA ARG A 145 6.87 20.52 29.09
C ARG A 145 6.85 20.31 30.60
N GLU A 146 7.19 19.11 31.09
CA GLU A 146 7.35 18.81 32.52
C GLU A 146 8.48 19.59 33.20
N SER A 147 9.39 20.20 32.45
CA SER A 147 10.32 21.19 33.04
C SER A 147 9.63 22.51 33.41
N ASN A 148 8.47 22.84 32.82
CA ASN A 148 7.71 24.07 33.08
C ASN A 148 6.18 23.82 33.00
N GLU A 149 5.58 23.54 34.16
CA GLU A 149 4.14 23.57 34.48
C GLU A 149 3.24 22.37 34.10
N SER A 150 2.49 21.93 35.11
CA SER A 150 1.39 20.96 35.06
C SER A 150 0.16 21.50 34.34
N VAL A 151 -0.32 20.79 33.32
CA VAL A 151 -1.52 21.15 32.53
C VAL A 151 -2.73 20.34 33.00
N ALA A 152 -3.79 21.03 33.42
CA ALA A 152 -5.10 20.43 33.67
C ALA A 152 -5.78 20.04 32.34
N VAL A 153 -6.18 18.78 32.22
CA VAL A 153 -6.94 18.26 31.08
C VAL A 153 -8.43 18.57 31.29
N ASN A 154 -8.97 19.55 30.57
CA ASN A 154 -10.41 19.75 30.49
C ASN A 154 -11.01 18.71 29.55
N VAL A 155 -11.60 17.66 30.12
CA VAL A 155 -12.43 16.68 29.39
C VAL A 155 -13.78 17.33 29.14
N THR A 156 -13.91 18.12 28.08
CA THR A 156 -15.21 18.54 27.58
C THR A 156 -15.63 17.63 26.42
N ASN A 157 -16.84 17.06 26.59
CA ASN A 157 -17.64 16.29 25.63
C ASN A 157 -17.28 14.81 25.44
N ILE A 158 -17.62 14.01 26.44
CA ILE A 158 -17.91 12.59 26.25
C ILE A 158 -19.29 12.49 25.57
N GLY A 159 -19.29 12.23 24.26
CA GLY A 159 -20.28 11.39 23.62
C GLY A 159 -21.65 12.00 23.28
N GLU A 160 -21.69 12.93 22.33
CA GLU A 160 -22.88 13.02 21.46
C GLU A 160 -22.65 12.05 20.29
N TYR A 161 -23.29 10.87 20.32
CA TYR A 161 -23.27 9.93 19.20
C TYR A 161 -24.12 10.50 18.06
N ILE A 162 -23.49 11.29 17.19
CA ILE A 162 -24.09 11.68 15.92
C ILE A 162 -24.25 10.41 15.09
N LEU A 163 -25.48 9.91 14.95
CA LEU A 163 -25.81 8.87 13.97
C LEU A 163 -25.31 9.33 12.60
N PRO A 164 -24.53 8.51 11.87
CA PRO A 164 -23.89 8.92 10.63
C PRO A 164 -24.94 9.11 9.53
N ASN A 165 -25.53 10.29 9.45
CA ASN A 165 -26.30 10.69 8.28
C ASN A 165 -25.32 11.11 7.18
N LYS A 166 -24.77 10.15 6.43
CA LYS A 166 -23.83 10.44 5.33
C LYS A 166 -23.96 9.49 4.14
N VAL A 167 -25.09 9.59 3.47
CA VAL A 167 -25.52 8.79 2.30
C VAL A 167 -24.62 8.90 1.04
N ASN A 168 -23.52 9.68 1.03
CA ASN A 168 -22.79 9.98 -0.22
C ASN A 168 -21.32 9.52 -0.32
N LYS A 169 -20.62 9.20 0.78
CA LYS A 169 -19.20 8.78 0.70
C LYS A 169 -19.02 7.31 0.31
N ASP A 170 -20.01 6.47 0.58
CA ASP A 170 -19.87 5.02 0.45
C ASP A 170 -19.99 4.51 -0.99
N LYS A 171 -20.50 5.35 -1.91
CA LYS A 171 -20.76 4.94 -3.30
C LYS A 171 -19.47 4.67 -4.07
N LEU A 172 -18.44 5.50 -3.86
CA LEU A 172 -17.12 5.33 -4.47
C LEU A 172 -16.35 4.15 -3.86
N PHE A 173 -16.46 3.96 -2.55
CA PHE A 173 -15.82 2.83 -1.88
C PHE A 173 -16.45 1.50 -2.28
N LYS A 174 -17.80 1.42 -2.31
CA LYS A 174 -18.56 0.24 -2.76
C LYS A 174 -18.32 -0.11 -4.23
N SER A 175 -18.06 0.87 -5.08
CA SER A 175 -17.81 0.60 -6.50
C SER A 175 -16.42 0.01 -6.76
N LEU A 176 -15.47 0.17 -5.84
CA LEU A 176 -14.12 -0.40 -5.95
C LEU A 176 -14.05 -1.89 -5.58
N LEU A 177 -15.04 -2.39 -4.85
CA LEU A 177 -15.06 -3.74 -4.28
C LEU A 177 -15.62 -4.77 -5.26
N PRO A 178 -15.13 -6.03 -5.32
CA PRO A 178 -14.06 -6.60 -4.51
C PRO A 178 -12.66 -6.28 -5.05
N ILE A 179 -11.71 -6.11 -4.14
CA ILE A 179 -10.29 -5.88 -4.42
C ILE A 179 -9.55 -7.20 -4.20
N TYR A 180 -8.71 -7.57 -5.14
CA TYR A 180 -7.81 -8.73 -5.03
C TYR A 180 -6.38 -8.25 -5.10
N VAL A 181 -5.56 -8.64 -4.12
CA VAL A 181 -4.14 -8.32 -4.05
C VAL A 181 -3.35 -9.61 -4.03
N GLU A 182 -2.36 -9.73 -4.90
CA GLU A 182 -1.44 -10.86 -4.97
C GLU A 182 -0.01 -10.35 -4.86
N VAL A 183 0.75 -10.95 -3.95
CA VAL A 183 2.16 -10.64 -3.75
C VAL A 183 2.97 -11.91 -3.84
N ASN A 184 3.94 -11.99 -4.76
CA ASN A 184 4.72 -13.23 -4.95
C ASN A 184 5.85 -13.41 -3.93
N LYS A 185 6.48 -12.32 -3.49
CA LYS A 185 7.54 -12.36 -2.49
C LYS A 185 7.54 -11.05 -1.75
N GLY A 186 7.63 -11.11 -0.43
CA GLY A 186 7.75 -9.90 0.35
C GLY A 186 8.25 -10.12 1.76
N ALA A 187 8.55 -9.01 2.41
CA ALA A 187 9.08 -8.94 3.75
C ALA A 187 8.52 -7.70 4.45
N VAL A 188 8.19 -7.86 5.73
CA VAL A 188 7.82 -6.75 6.62
C VAL A 188 8.88 -6.61 7.69
N TYR A 189 9.47 -5.44 7.80
CA TYR A 189 10.50 -5.08 8.75
C TYR A 189 9.91 -4.12 9.78
N ILE A 190 9.98 -4.49 11.05
CA ILE A 190 9.52 -3.64 12.15
C ILE A 190 10.72 -3.36 13.05
N GLY A 191 11.08 -2.09 13.16
CA GLY A 191 12.23 -1.71 13.97
C GLY A 191 12.59 -0.24 13.86
N SER A 192 13.33 0.24 14.85
CA SER A 192 13.91 1.58 14.84
C SER A 192 15.42 1.48 14.59
N ARG A 193 16.00 2.54 14.04
CA ARG A 193 17.46 2.71 13.91
C ARG A 193 18.17 2.61 15.27
N ASP A 194 17.50 2.99 16.35
CA ASP A 194 18.06 3.02 17.70
C ASP A 194 18.05 1.66 18.41
N LEU A 195 17.35 0.67 17.83
CA LEU A 195 17.22 -0.65 18.44
C LEU A 195 18.26 -1.62 17.88
N PRO A 196 18.92 -2.43 18.73
CA PRO A 196 19.94 -3.40 18.29
C PRO A 196 19.36 -4.59 17.53
N SER A 197 18.04 -4.77 17.54
CA SER A 197 17.33 -5.84 16.84
C SER A 197 16.12 -5.32 16.09
N ILE A 198 15.81 -5.95 14.95
CA ILE A 198 14.62 -5.71 14.15
C ILE A 198 13.81 -7.00 14.03
N LEU A 199 12.49 -6.86 13.95
CA LEU A 199 11.58 -7.96 13.65
C LEU A 199 11.38 -8.04 12.14
N VAL A 200 11.56 -9.22 11.56
CA VAL A 200 11.45 -9.47 10.12
C VAL A 200 10.44 -10.59 9.89
N ALA A 201 9.37 -10.29 9.17
CA ALA A 201 8.37 -11.25 8.72
C ALA A 201 8.45 -11.42 7.20
N ASP A 202 9.02 -12.54 6.76
CA ASP A 202 9.19 -12.88 5.35
C ASP A 202 8.07 -13.81 4.88
N PHE A 203 7.67 -13.69 3.61
CA PHE A 203 6.69 -14.59 2.98
C PHE A 203 6.99 -14.82 1.49
N ASN A 204 6.74 -16.03 1.03
CA ASN A 204 6.94 -16.46 -0.38
C ASN A 204 5.67 -16.31 -1.23
N GLY A 205 4.63 -15.68 -0.67
CA GLY A 205 3.39 -15.44 -1.38
C GLY A 205 2.32 -14.92 -0.43
N MET A 206 1.50 -14.01 -0.90
CA MET A 206 0.35 -13.51 -0.16
C MET A 206 -0.80 -13.28 -1.14
N LYS A 207 -1.96 -13.85 -0.87
CA LYS A 207 -3.20 -13.57 -1.59
C LYS A 207 -4.18 -12.92 -0.62
N VAL A 208 -4.72 -11.78 -1.01
CA VAL A 208 -5.67 -11.02 -0.21
C VAL A 208 -6.91 -10.75 -1.03
N SER A 209 -8.07 -11.16 -0.52
CA SER A 209 -9.36 -10.78 -1.09
C SER A 209 -10.11 -9.88 -0.11
N TYR A 210 -10.44 -8.67 -0.54
CA TYR A 210 -11.21 -7.71 0.22
C TYR A 210 -12.56 -7.49 -0.44
N SER A 211 -13.63 -7.89 0.24
CA SER A 211 -14.99 -7.84 -0.27
C SER A 211 -15.97 -7.34 0.78
N VAL A 212 -17.16 -6.96 0.33
CA VAL A 212 -18.25 -6.50 1.21
C VAL A 212 -19.45 -7.42 1.04
N ASP A 213 -20.07 -7.72 2.18
CA ASP A 213 -21.26 -8.55 2.32
C ASP A 213 -22.37 -7.80 3.06
N THR A 214 -23.55 -8.41 3.17
CA THR A 214 -24.66 -7.85 3.95
C THR A 214 -24.27 -7.69 5.41
N ALA A 215 -24.76 -6.62 6.05
CA ALA A 215 -24.45 -6.32 7.44
C ALA A 215 -24.88 -7.46 8.36
N SER A 216 -24.01 -7.84 9.30
CA SER A 216 -24.29 -8.82 10.35
C SER A 216 -24.94 -8.20 11.59
N SER A 217 -24.94 -6.87 11.69
CA SER A 217 -25.47 -6.09 12.81
C SER A 217 -26.41 -5.00 12.30
N ILE A 218 -27.41 -4.65 13.10
CA ILE A 218 -28.34 -3.54 12.83
C ILE A 218 -27.66 -2.15 12.89
N PHE A 219 -26.48 -2.07 13.51
CA PHE A 219 -25.70 -0.83 13.60
C PHE A 219 -24.71 -0.64 12.45
N ASP A 220 -24.49 -1.68 11.64
CA ASP A 220 -23.53 -1.66 10.54
C ASP A 220 -24.26 -1.55 9.19
N TYR A 221 -23.71 -0.75 8.28
CA TYR A 221 -24.28 -0.64 6.92
C TYR A 221 -23.89 -1.82 6.02
N TYR A 222 -22.76 -2.47 6.31
CA TYR A 222 -22.23 -3.58 5.54
C TYR A 222 -21.16 -4.33 6.35
N MET A 223 -21.01 -5.64 6.09
CA MET A 223 -19.93 -6.43 6.67
C MET A 223 -18.76 -6.47 5.69
N THR A 224 -17.55 -6.27 6.20
CA THR A 224 -16.33 -6.37 5.39
C THR A 224 -15.70 -7.75 5.58
N LYS A 225 -15.42 -8.46 4.49
CA LYS A 225 -14.73 -9.75 4.48
C LYS A 225 -13.32 -9.57 3.91
N LEU A 226 -12.32 -9.78 4.76
CA LEU A 226 -10.90 -9.80 4.41
C LEU A 226 -10.39 -11.23 4.57
N ASN A 227 -10.05 -11.88 3.46
CA ASN A 227 -9.35 -13.17 3.49
C ASN A 227 -7.89 -12.92 3.12
N VAL A 228 -6.98 -13.50 3.89
CA VAL A 228 -5.52 -13.37 3.72
C VAL A 228 -4.92 -14.77 3.78
N ASP A 229 -4.35 -15.20 2.66
CA ASP A 229 -3.63 -16.47 2.55
C ASP A 229 -2.13 -16.18 2.38
N LEU A 230 -1.34 -16.60 3.36
CA LEU A 230 0.12 -16.45 3.36
C LEU A 230 0.79 -17.77 3.02
N ILE A 231 1.76 -17.74 2.11
CA ILE A 231 2.52 -18.90 1.67
C ILE A 231 3.91 -18.84 2.32
N LYS A 232 4.19 -19.82 3.18
CA LYS A 232 5.47 -19.97 3.92
C LYS A 232 5.86 -18.69 4.69
N PRO A 233 5.01 -18.18 5.59
CA PRO A 233 5.40 -17.06 6.43
C PRO A 233 6.48 -17.50 7.43
N VAL A 234 7.55 -16.71 7.55
CA VAL A 234 8.62 -16.91 8.52
C VAL A 234 8.84 -15.63 9.28
N VAL A 235 8.68 -15.68 10.60
CA VAL A 235 8.94 -14.54 11.49
C VAL A 235 10.25 -14.78 12.22
N SER A 236 11.16 -13.82 12.14
CA SER A 236 12.48 -13.88 12.76
C SER A 236 12.87 -12.55 13.39
N ILE A 237 13.54 -12.60 14.53
CA ILE A 237 14.21 -11.42 15.11
C ILE A 237 15.66 -11.47 14.63
N ARG A 238 16.12 -10.37 14.02
CA ARG A 238 17.48 -10.25 13.47
C ARG A 238 18.21 -9.09 14.14
N ALA A 239 19.53 -9.17 14.19
CA ALA A 239 20.35 -8.05 14.63
C ALA A 239 20.23 -6.89 13.63
N ASN A 240 20.09 -5.68 14.16
CA ASN A 240 19.99 -4.46 13.37
C ASN A 240 21.40 -4.01 12.93
N SER A 241 21.72 -4.22 11.65
CA SER A 241 22.99 -3.76 11.06
C SER A 241 23.13 -2.24 11.11
N ASP A 242 22.03 -1.51 10.95
CA ASP A 242 22.05 -0.03 10.89
C ASP A 242 22.43 0.57 12.23
N HIS A 243 21.91 -0.01 13.33
CA HIS A 243 22.27 0.39 14.69
C HIS A 243 23.77 0.20 14.96
N ILE A 244 24.35 -0.91 14.50
CA ILE A 244 25.78 -1.20 14.68
C ILE A 244 26.64 -0.17 13.93
N ASN A 245 26.27 0.14 12.69
CA ASN A 245 27.01 1.10 11.86
C ASN A 245 26.89 2.53 12.42
N TYR A 246 25.70 2.93 12.82
CA TYR A 246 25.47 4.24 13.43
C TYR A 246 26.31 4.44 14.70
N ARG A 247 26.29 3.45 15.59
CA ARG A 247 27.05 3.51 16.85
C ARG A 247 28.57 3.54 16.63
N LYS A 248 29.08 2.84 15.61
CA LYS A 248 30.51 2.93 15.22
C LYS A 248 30.88 4.33 14.75
N ASN A 249 30.04 4.95 13.93
CA ASN A 249 30.27 6.32 13.45
C ASN A 249 30.25 7.34 14.59
N ASP A 250 29.33 7.19 15.55
CA ASP A 250 29.31 8.05 16.74
C ASP A 250 30.61 7.92 17.53
N ILE A 251 31.07 6.70 17.81
CA ILE A 251 32.33 6.45 18.52
C ILE A 251 33.50 7.10 17.78
N ASN A 252 33.60 6.93 16.46
CA ASN A 252 34.66 7.56 15.66
C ASN A 252 34.60 9.09 15.73
N ASN A 253 33.40 9.68 15.70
CA ASN A 253 33.21 11.12 15.83
C ASN A 253 33.56 11.65 17.23
N PHE A 254 33.34 10.86 18.28
CA PHE A 254 33.75 11.20 19.65
C PHE A 254 35.28 11.09 19.83
N VAL A 255 35.93 10.09 19.23
CA VAL A 255 37.39 9.90 19.32
C VAL A 255 38.15 10.93 18.50
N ASN A 256 37.58 11.41 17.39
CA ASN A 256 38.18 12.42 16.52
C ASN A 256 37.87 13.88 16.94
N ARG A 257 37.23 14.10 18.09
CA ARG A 257 36.98 15.41 18.70
C ARG A 257 37.88 15.64 19.90
#